data_AF-A0A2X3IN03-F1
#
_entry.id   AF-A0A2X3IN03-F1
#
_cell.length_a   1.000
_cell.length_b   1.000
_cell.length_c   1.000
_cell.angle_alpha   90.00
_cell.angle_beta   90.00
_cell.angle_gamma   90.00
#
_symmetry.space_group_name_H-M   'P 1'
#
loop_
_entity.id
_entity.type
_entity.pdbx_description
1 polymer ?
#
loop_
_entity_poly.entity_id
_entity_poly.type
_entity_poly.pdbx_seq_one_letter_code
_entity_poly.pdbx_strand_id
1 'polypeptide(L)'
;MKDEKRPSMKRLIEMINDVSDSDAYKKEAERLVRKLNASKDVGLSKLIFGDGTEKAINLDNRLNILQIDNLTIPDQGTKKEEYSEEEKLSSCLMMLMGSFTKKFAMKKRNTFDLILFDESWFCARRS
;
A
#
# COMPACT_ATOMS: atom_id res chain seq x y z
N MET A 1 2.67 13.06 -23.44
CA MET A 1 2.81 11.60 -23.61
C MET A 1 2.82 10.98 -22.23
N LYS A 2 1.79 10.21 -21.85
CA LYS A 2 1.80 9.46 -20.59
C LYS A 2 2.86 8.36 -20.72
N ASP A 3 3.81 8.34 -19.81
CA ASP A 3 4.98 7.45 -19.84
C ASP A 3 4.50 6.02 -19.52
N GLU A 4 4.12 5.24 -20.55
CA GLU A 4 3.45 3.92 -20.48
C GLU A 4 4.19 2.86 -19.63
N LYS A 5 5.43 3.12 -19.20
CA LYS A 5 6.32 2.17 -18.53
C LYS A 5 6.36 2.28 -17.00
N ARG A 6 5.73 3.28 -16.37
CA ARG A 6 5.85 3.47 -14.92
C ARG A 6 4.67 2.84 -14.16
N PRO A 7 4.86 1.71 -13.46
CA PRO A 7 3.79 1.10 -12.67
C PRO A 7 3.41 2.04 -11.52
N SER A 8 2.11 2.33 -11.38
CA SER A 8 1.58 3.21 -10.34
C SER A 8 0.11 2.93 -10.05
N MET A 9 -0.37 3.35 -8.88
CA MET A 9 -1.79 3.20 -8.53
C MET A 9 -2.69 4.06 -9.41
N LYS A 10 -2.24 5.26 -9.83
CA LYS A 10 -2.99 6.05 -10.82
C LYS A 10 -3.12 5.29 -12.14
N ARG A 11 -2.06 4.64 -12.61
CA ARG A 11 -2.10 3.83 -13.83
C ARG A 11 -3.02 2.62 -13.69
N LEU A 12 -3.01 1.96 -12.53
CA LEU A 12 -3.94 0.86 -12.26
C LEU A 12 -5.40 1.31 -12.38
N ILE A 13 -5.74 2.48 -11.83
CA ILE A 13 -7.10 3.05 -11.94
C ILE A 13 -7.45 3.30 -13.42
N GLU A 14 -6.53 3.86 -14.21
CA GLU A 14 -6.74 4.06 -15.66
C GLU A 14 -7.01 2.74 -16.37
N MET A 15 -6.19 1.71 -16.12
CA MET A 15 -6.34 0.39 -16.75
C MET A 15 -7.68 -0.27 -16.42
N ILE A 16 -8.15 -0.14 -15.17
CA ILE A 16 -9.47 -0.67 -14.78
C ILE A 16 -10.60 0.13 -15.45
N ASN A 17 -10.41 1.45 -15.62
CA ASN A 17 -11.40 2.31 -16.26
C ASN A 17 -11.52 2.06 -17.77
N ASP A 18 -10.44 1.61 -18.41
CA ASP A 18 -10.38 1.30 -19.85
C ASP A 18 -10.97 -0.07 -20.22
N VAL A 19 -11.51 -0.82 -19.25
CA VAL A 19 -12.21 -2.09 -19.51
C VAL A 19 -13.39 -1.87 -20.46
N SER A 20 -13.49 -2.73 -21.49
CA SER A 20 -14.53 -2.66 -22.53
C SER A 20 -15.93 -2.68 -21.94
N ASP A 21 -16.86 -1.94 -22.56
CA ASP A 21 -18.27 -1.95 -22.17
C ASP A 21 -18.94 -3.32 -22.40
N SER A 22 -18.36 -4.14 -23.28
CA SER A 22 -18.81 -5.51 -23.54
C SER A 22 -18.26 -6.53 -22.52
N ASP A 23 -17.38 -6.11 -21.60
CA ASP A 23 -16.76 -7.00 -20.63
C ASP A 23 -17.75 -7.38 -19.52
N ALA A 24 -17.73 -8.64 -19.11
CA ALA A 24 -18.59 -9.16 -18.05
C ALA A 24 -18.38 -8.46 -16.70
N TYR A 25 -17.20 -7.86 -16.48
CA TYR A 25 -16.82 -7.19 -15.23
C TYR A 25 -16.90 -5.66 -15.28
N LYS A 26 -17.46 -5.07 -16.35
CA LYS A 26 -17.51 -3.61 -16.53
C LYS A 26 -18.13 -2.89 -15.32
N LYS A 27 -19.24 -3.41 -14.81
CA LYS A 27 -19.98 -2.81 -13.68
C LYS A 27 -19.17 -2.85 -12.37
N GLU A 28 -18.48 -3.96 -12.12
CA GLU A 28 -17.60 -4.14 -10.98
C GLU A 28 -16.36 -3.24 -11.09
N ALA A 29 -15.80 -3.12 -12.28
CA ALA A 29 -14.68 -2.24 -12.59
C ALA A 29 -15.02 -0.77 -12.32
N GLU A 30 -16.16 -0.27 -12.81
CA GLU A 30 -16.65 1.08 -12.54
C GLU A 30 -16.85 1.34 -11.04
N ARG A 31 -17.45 0.37 -10.33
CA ARG A 31 -17.66 0.47 -8.89
C ARG A 31 -16.33 0.56 -8.14
N LEU A 32 -15.33 -0.21 -8.57
CA LEU A 32 -13.99 -0.19 -7.99
C LEU A 32 -13.28 1.14 -8.28
N VAL A 33 -13.27 1.61 -9.53
CA VAL A 33 -12.69 2.90 -9.93
C VAL A 33 -13.30 4.05 -9.13
N ARG A 34 -14.62 4.06 -8.95
CA ARG A 34 -15.31 5.08 -8.15
C ARG A 34 -14.81 5.09 -6.71
N LYS A 35 -14.69 3.91 -6.08
CA LYS A 35 -14.17 3.80 -4.70
C LYS A 35 -12.72 4.27 -4.60
N LEU A 36 -11.86 3.80 -5.51
CA LEU A 36 -10.44 4.19 -5.53
C LEU A 36 -10.27 5.70 -5.72
N ASN A 37 -11.05 6.31 -6.62
CA ASN A 37 -11.02 7.76 -6.83
C ASN A 37 -11.56 8.56 -5.63
N ALA A 38 -12.55 8.04 -4.91
CA ALA A 38 -13.03 8.68 -3.69
C ALA A 38 -11.99 8.63 -2.55
N SER A 39 -11.20 7.56 -2.49
CA SER A 39 -10.21 7.37 -1.43
C SER A 39 -8.85 8.01 -1.73
N LYS A 40 -8.45 8.20 -3.00
CA LYS A 40 -7.05 8.49 -3.38
C LYS A 40 -6.43 9.77 -2.77
N ASP A 41 -7.26 10.76 -2.45
CA ASP A 41 -6.81 12.07 -1.97
C ASP A 41 -7.13 12.32 -0.48
N VAL A 42 -7.43 11.27 0.29
CA VAL A 42 -7.92 11.37 1.68
C VAL A 42 -6.90 10.83 2.69
N GLY A 43 -6.45 11.68 3.60
CA GLY A 43 -5.59 11.28 4.72
C GLY A 43 -4.32 10.53 4.27
N LEU A 44 -4.04 9.40 4.93
CA LEU A 44 -2.86 8.57 4.66
C LEU A 44 -2.91 7.81 3.32
N SER A 45 -4.05 7.78 2.62
CA SER A 45 -4.16 7.03 1.36
C SER A 45 -3.25 7.58 0.27
N LYS A 46 -2.93 8.88 0.33
CA LYS A 46 -2.00 9.56 -0.59
C LYS A 46 -0.63 8.88 -0.66
N LEU A 47 -0.21 8.21 0.42
CA LEU A 47 1.04 7.44 0.45
C LEU A 47 1.02 6.21 -0.46
N ILE A 48 -0.18 5.71 -0.78
CA ILE A 48 -0.40 4.52 -1.62
C ILE A 48 -0.67 4.95 -3.07
N PHE A 49 -1.39 6.06 -3.28
CA PHE A 49 -1.86 6.51 -4.58
C PHE A 49 -0.86 7.39 -5.34
N GLY A 50 0.34 6.87 -5.61
CA GLY A 50 1.36 7.54 -6.43
C GLY A 50 1.09 7.48 -7.94
N ASP A 51 1.74 8.36 -8.70
CA ASP A 51 1.79 8.35 -10.17
C ASP A 51 3.09 7.77 -10.76
N GLY A 52 4.01 7.35 -9.91
CA GLY A 52 5.29 6.77 -10.32
C GLY A 52 6.37 7.79 -10.65
N THR A 53 6.13 9.08 -10.43
CA THR A 53 7.19 10.11 -10.46
C THR A 53 7.85 10.32 -9.09
N GLU A 54 7.19 9.86 -8.04
CA GLU A 54 7.67 9.97 -6.66
C GLU A 54 8.97 9.22 -6.44
N LYS A 55 9.83 9.79 -5.59
CA LYS A 55 11.08 9.15 -5.18
C LYS A 55 10.76 7.95 -4.29
N ALA A 56 11.03 6.74 -4.79
CA ALA A 56 10.89 5.53 -3.99
C ALA A 56 11.83 5.54 -2.78
N ILE A 57 11.44 4.83 -1.72
CA ILE A 57 12.29 4.64 -0.54
C ILE A 57 13.57 3.92 -0.98
N ASN A 58 14.72 4.59 -0.81
CA ASN A 58 16.01 4.04 -1.17
C ASN A 58 16.50 3.08 -0.09
N LEU A 59 16.78 1.84 -0.48
CA LEU A 59 17.28 0.81 0.44
C LEU A 59 18.80 0.83 0.61
N ASP A 60 19.55 1.57 -0.22
CA ASP A 60 21.02 1.56 -0.19
C ASP A 60 21.63 2.40 0.95
N ASN A 61 20.80 3.12 1.71
CA ASN A 61 21.27 3.83 2.90
C ASN A 61 21.69 2.84 4.00
N ARG A 62 22.69 3.25 4.80
CA ARG A 62 23.18 2.49 5.96
C ARG A 62 22.16 2.42 7.10
N LEU A 63 21.31 3.43 7.23
CA LEU A 63 20.20 3.51 8.19
C LEU A 63 18.97 4.03 7.46
N ASN A 64 17.86 3.32 7.59
CA ASN A 64 16.55 3.75 7.09
C ASN A 64 15.58 3.74 8.27
N ILE A 65 14.95 4.89 8.54
CA ILE A 65 13.87 5.01 9.52
C ILE A 65 12.61 5.32 8.72
N LEU A 66 11.61 4.46 8.84
CA LEU A 66 10.29 4.64 8.24
C LEU A 66 9.29 4.82 9.38
N GLN A 67 8.73 6.02 9.47
CA GLN A 67 7.71 6.38 10.45
C GLN A 67 6.50 6.93 9.69
N ILE A 68 5.31 6.45 10.07
CA ILE A 68 4.04 6.98 9.60
C ILE A 68 3.28 7.42 10.84
N ASP A 69 3.04 8.72 10.95
CA ASP A 69 2.27 9.27 12.05
C ASP A 69 0.77 9.03 11.83
N ASN A 70 0.03 8.95 12.94
CA ASN A 70 -1.44 8.81 12.95
C ASN A 70 -1.96 7.52 12.29
N LEU A 71 -1.23 6.41 12.41
CA LEU A 71 -1.78 5.10 12.11
C LEU A 71 -2.79 4.70 13.20
N THR A 72 -4.04 4.47 12.80
CA THR A 72 -5.08 3.93 13.66
C THR A 72 -5.12 2.41 13.48
N ILE A 73 -4.41 1.66 14.32
CA ILE A 73 -4.39 0.20 14.25
C ILE A 73 -5.59 -0.35 15.04
N PRO A 74 -6.37 -1.28 14.48
CA PRO A 74 -7.50 -1.87 15.20
C PRO A 74 -7.02 -2.74 16.37
N ASP A 75 -7.84 -2.81 17.42
CA ASP A 75 -7.54 -3.59 18.62
C ASP A 75 -7.34 -5.08 18.31
N GLN A 76 -6.60 -5.76 19.18
CA GLN A 76 -6.33 -7.19 19.09
C GLN A 76 -7.60 -8.07 19.10
N GLY A 77 -8.76 -7.58 19.50
CA GLY A 77 -10.01 -8.35 19.49
C GLY A 77 -10.86 -8.14 18.24
N THR A 78 -10.63 -7.05 17.50
CA THR A 78 -11.56 -6.57 16.49
C THR A 78 -11.54 -7.46 15.24
N LYS A 79 -12.73 -7.84 14.76
CA LYS A 79 -12.86 -8.61 13.54
C LYS A 79 -12.66 -7.72 12.31
N LYS A 80 -12.14 -8.27 11.22
CA LYS A 80 -11.80 -7.49 10.01
C LYS A 80 -13.00 -6.79 9.39
N GLU A 81 -14.18 -7.39 9.54
CA GLU A 81 -15.45 -6.87 9.04
C GLU A 81 -15.89 -5.61 9.79
N GLU A 82 -15.42 -5.44 11.02
CA GLU A 82 -15.74 -4.34 11.93
C GLU A 82 -14.76 -3.18 11.82
N TYR A 83 -13.69 -3.31 11.03
CA TYR A 83 -12.69 -2.24 10.88
C TYR A 83 -13.32 -1.01 10.22
N SER A 84 -13.11 0.14 10.84
CA SER A 84 -13.33 1.45 10.23
C SER A 84 -12.49 1.62 8.97
N GLU A 85 -12.85 2.58 8.12
CA GLU A 85 -12.07 2.86 6.90
C GLU A 85 -10.64 3.34 7.24
N GLU A 86 -10.45 4.06 8.35
CA GLU A 86 -9.14 4.49 8.83
C GLU A 86 -8.30 3.30 9.31
N GLU A 87 -8.89 2.35 10.05
CA GLU A 87 -8.22 1.13 10.47
C GLU A 87 -7.86 0.23 9.29
N LYS A 88 -8.75 0.11 8.30
CA LYS A 88 -8.46 -0.63 7.06
C LYS A 88 -7.29 -0.01 6.31
N LEU A 89 -7.25 1.31 6.21
CA LEU A 89 -6.17 2.05 5.55
C LEU A 89 -4.84 1.87 6.30
N SER A 90 -4.85 2.05 7.61
CA SER A 90 -3.68 1.87 8.48
C SER A 90 -3.16 0.43 8.40
N SER A 91 -4.06 -0.55 8.42
CA SER A 91 -3.76 -1.96 8.23
C SER A 91 -3.08 -2.23 6.87
N CYS A 92 -3.53 -1.56 5.81
CA CYS A 92 -2.94 -1.66 4.48
C CYS A 92 -1.51 -1.10 4.46
N LEU A 93 -1.29 0.07 5.06
CA LEU A 93 0.02 0.71 5.16
C LEU A 93 1.01 -0.15 5.96
N MET A 94 0.58 -0.71 7.09
CA MET A 94 1.38 -1.66 7.87
C MET A 94 1.83 -2.87 7.02
N MET A 95 0.93 -3.40 6.19
CA MET A 95 1.25 -4.52 5.29
C MET A 95 2.24 -4.11 4.17
N LEU A 96 2.10 -2.90 3.63
CA LEU A 96 3.04 -2.35 2.65
C LEU A 96 4.43 -2.15 3.25
N MET A 97 4.50 -1.62 4.48
CA MET A 97 5.75 -1.52 5.24
C MET A 97 6.37 -2.90 5.47
N GLY A 98 5.59 -3.89 5.90
CA GLY A 98 6.07 -5.26 6.08
C GLY A 98 6.62 -5.89 4.80
N SER A 99 5.93 -5.68 3.66
CA SER A 99 6.40 -6.13 2.34
C SER A 99 7.71 -5.45 1.93
N PHE A 100 7.84 -4.15 2.21
CA PHE A 100 9.05 -3.39 1.96
C PHE A 100 10.22 -3.89 2.82
N THR A 101 9.99 -4.07 4.12
CA THR A 101 10.95 -4.64 5.06
C THR A 101 11.40 -6.04 4.65
N LYS A 102 10.48 -6.88 4.17
CA LYS A 102 10.83 -8.20 3.63
C LYS A 102 11.72 -8.10 2.38
N LYS A 103 11.42 -7.19 1.45
CA LYS A 103 12.28 -6.94 0.28
C LYS A 103 13.68 -6.49 0.68
N PHE A 104 13.78 -5.67 1.72
CA PHE A 104 15.06 -5.26 2.29
C PHE A 104 15.83 -6.46 2.86
N ALA A 105 15.18 -7.26 3.71
CA ALA A 105 15.77 -8.46 4.33
C ALA A 105 16.25 -9.49 3.29
N MET A 106 15.55 -9.61 2.16
CA MET A 106 15.88 -10.56 1.10
C MET A 106 16.96 -10.04 0.13
N LYS A 107 17.35 -8.76 0.21
CA LYS A 107 18.40 -8.21 -0.64
C LYS A 107 19.75 -8.79 -0.19
N LYS A 108 20.41 -9.55 -1.06
CA LYS A 108 21.74 -10.11 -0.77
C LYS A 108 22.74 -8.97 -0.54
N ARG A 109 23.29 -8.90 0.67
CA ARG A 109 24.35 -7.96 1.06
C ARG A 109 25.47 -8.72 1.74
N ASN A 110 26.67 -8.16 1.67
CA ASN A 110 27.85 -8.72 2.34
C ASN A 110 28.02 -8.17 3.77
N THR A 111 26.96 -7.54 4.31
CA THR A 111 26.93 -6.87 5.61
C THR A 111 25.80 -7.44 6.44
N PHE A 112 25.96 -7.41 7.77
CA PHE A 112 24.89 -7.76 8.70
C PHE A 112 23.81 -6.65 8.69
N ASP A 113 22.55 -7.05 8.56
CA ASP A 113 21.40 -6.14 8.58
C ASP A 113 20.56 -6.40 9.84
N LEU A 114 20.14 -5.33 10.52
CA LEU A 114 19.19 -5.38 11.63
C LEU A 114 17.88 -4.69 11.19
N ILE A 115 16.77 -5.36 11.45
CA ILE A 115 15.42 -4.85 11.16
C ILE A 115 14.64 -4.81 12.47
N LEU A 116 14.18 -3.62 12.83
CA LEU A 116 13.25 -3.40 13.94
C LEU A 116 11.91 -2.98 13.35
N PHE A 117 10.84 -3.69 13.70
CA PHE A 117 9.50 -3.44 13.21
C PHE A 117 8.54 -3.42 14.39
N ASP A 118 8.08 -2.21 14.72
CA ASP A 118 7.15 -2.01 15.82
C ASP A 118 5.73 -2.46 15.43
N GLU A 119 4.89 -2.77 16.41
CA GLU A 119 3.52 -3.27 16.22
C GLU A 119 3.43 -4.53 15.32
N SER A 120 4.51 -5.31 15.27
CA SER A 120 4.64 -6.50 14.42
C SER A 120 3.61 -7.60 14.71
N TRP A 121 3.05 -7.62 15.93
CA TRP A 121 1.95 -8.52 16.29
C TRP A 121 0.74 -8.37 15.35
N PHE A 122 0.52 -7.17 14.79
CA PHE A 122 -0.56 -6.93 13.84
C PHE A 122 -0.36 -7.72 12.53
N CYS A 123 0.89 -7.80 12.05
CA CYS A 123 1.23 -8.57 10.86
C CYS A 123 1.17 -10.09 11.09
N ALA A 124 1.42 -10.55 12.32
CA ALA A 124 1.40 -11.98 12.69
C ALA A 124 -0.01 -12.60 12.67
N ARG A 125 -1.09 -11.81 12.72
CA ARG A 125 -2.49 -12.31 12.70
C ARG A 125 -2.94 -12.94 11.37
N ARG A 126 -2.07 -12.98 10.36
CA ARG A 126 -2.38 -13.46 9.00
C ARG A 126 -1.65 -14.75 8.61
N SER A 127 -0.86 -15.36 9.50
CA SER A 127 -0.24 -16.69 9.30
C SER A 127 -1.07 -17.81 9.89
#